data_AF-A0A920F1W8-F1
#
_entry.id   AF-A0A920F1W8-F1
#
_cell.length_a   1.000
_cell.length_b   1.000
_cell.length_c   1.000
_cell.angle_alpha   90.00
_cell.angle_beta   90.00
_cell.angle_gamma   90.00
#
_symmetry.space_group_name_H-M   'P 1'
#
loop_
_entity.id
_entity.type
_entity.pdbx_description
1 polymer ?
#
loop_
_entity_poly.entity_id
_entity_poly.type
_entity_poly.pdbx_seq_one_letter_code
_entity_poly.pdbx_strand_id
1 'polypeptide(L)' 'MNISVEITFTPLHDQYRERIKNFIIDLRTGGFTISETPLSTQLYGPYDTLMPFDRNNKNCP' A
#
# COMPACT_ATOMS: atom_id res chain seq x y z
N MET A 1 -1.92 -4.58 18.11
CA MET A 1 -0.90 -5.58 17.71
C MET A 1 -0.19 -5.11 16.46
N ASN A 2 1.12 -5.35 16.28
CA ASN A 2 1.80 -5.00 15.03
C ASN A 2 1.70 -6.15 14.03
N ILE A 3 1.46 -5.81 12.77
CA ILE A 3 1.36 -6.75 11.67
C ILE A 3 2.30 -6.35 10.53
N SER A 4 2.65 -7.34 9.73
CA SER A 4 3.38 -7.17 8.48
C SER A 4 2.46 -7.61 7.34
N VAL A 5 2.29 -6.75 6.34
CA VAL A 5 1.45 -6.99 5.16
C VAL A 5 2.30 -6.78 3.93
N GLU A 6 2.26 -7.74 3.00
CA GLU A 6 2.87 -7.60 1.69
C GLU A 6 1.78 -7.38 0.64
N ILE A 7 1.94 -6.34 -0.16
CA ILE A 7 1.00 -5.94 -1.20
C ILE A 7 1.70 -6.07 -2.55
N THR A 8 1.10 -6.85 -3.44
CA THR A 8 1.56 -7.05 -4.82
C THR A 8 0.44 -6.64 -5.76
N PHE A 9 0.73 -5.71 -6.68
CA PHE A 9 -0.24 -5.24 -7.66
C PHE A 9 -0.21 -6.06 -8.94
N THR A 10 -1.36 -6.62 -9.31
CA THR A 10 -1.53 -7.34 -10.59
C THR A 10 -2.47 -6.53 -11.48
N PRO A 11 -1.94 -5.58 -12.28
CA PRO A 11 -2.78 -4.67 -13.03
C PRO A 11 -3.50 -5.38 -14.19
N LEU A 12 -4.80 -5.11 -14.32
CA LEU A 12 -5.64 -5.64 -15.41
C LEU A 12 -5.88 -4.60 -16.53
N HIS A 13 -5.52 -3.33 -16.31
CA HIS A 13 -5.71 -2.22 -17.25
C HIS A 13 -4.43 -1.38 -17.39
N ASP A 14 -4.22 -0.77 -18.55
CA ASP A 14 -3.00 -0.02 -18.91
C ASP A 14 -2.74 1.23 -18.05
N GLN A 15 -3.78 1.79 -17.44
CA GLN A 15 -3.68 3.01 -16.60
C GLN A 15 -3.23 2.73 -15.16
N TYR A 16 -2.67 1.55 -14.88
CA TYR A 16 -2.29 1.12 -13.54
C TYR A 16 -1.13 1.91 -12.93
N ARG A 17 -0.22 2.43 -13.77
CA ARG A 17 1.04 3.05 -13.30
C ARG A 17 0.79 4.26 -12.40
N GLU A 18 -0.11 5.15 -12.81
CA GLU A 18 -0.45 6.34 -12.01
C GLU A 18 -1.17 5.95 -10.72
N ARG A 19 -2.01 4.91 -10.76
CA ARG A 19 -2.74 4.43 -9.58
C ARG A 19 -1.80 3.82 -8.53
N ILE A 20 -0.85 2.99 -8.96
CA ILE A 20 0.20 2.43 -8.08
C ILE A 20 1.10 3.55 -7.53
N LYS A 21 1.51 4.50 -8.36
CA LYS A 21 2.36 5.62 -7.93
C LYS A 21 1.68 6.47 -6.86
N ASN A 22 0.41 6.83 -7.06
CA ASN A 22 -0.36 7.57 -6.06
C ASN A 22 -0.54 6.77 -4.77
N PHE A 23 -0.83 5.47 -4.88
CA PHE A 23 -0.94 4.60 -3.71
C PHE A 23 0.36 4.52 -2.88
N ILE A 24 1.52 4.40 -3.54
CA ILE A 24 2.83 4.40 -2.85
C ILE A 24 3.09 5.74 -2.14
N ILE A 25 2.73 6.86 -2.77
CA ILE A 25 2.84 8.19 -2.15
C ILE A 25 1.93 8.28 -0.91
N ASP A 26 0.68 7.86 -1.03
CA ASP A 26 -0.27 7.85 0.09
C ASP A 26 0.27 7.00 1.25
N LEU A 27 0.81 5.81 0.98
CA LEU A 27 1.42 4.94 1.98
C LEU A 27 2.55 5.62 2.75
N ARG A 28 3.45 6.32 2.03
CA ARG A 28 4.57 7.06 2.64
C ARG A 28 4.09 8.17 3.57
N THR A 29 2.93 8.77 3.31
CA THR A 29 2.33 9.77 4.21
C THR A 29 1.64 9.15 5.44
N GLY A 30 1.35 7.85 5.40
CA GLY A 30 0.66 7.12 6.48
C GLY A 30 1.50 6.84 7.74
N GLY A 31 2.80 7.13 7.72
CA GLY A 31 3.68 6.98 8.90
C GLY A 31 4.03 5.53 9.25
N PHE A 32 3.84 4.59 8.32
CA PHE A 32 4.22 3.18 8.48
C PHE A 32 5.67 2.93 8.08
N THR A 33 6.24 1.82 8.55
CA THR A 33 7.53 1.35 8.03
C THR A 33 7.28 0.65 6.70
N ILE A 34 7.88 1.17 5.63
CA ILE A 34 7.67 0.68 4.26
C ILE A 34 8.98 0.09 3.73
N SER A 35 8.89 -1.10 3.13
CA SER A 35 9.97 -1.72 2.36
C SER A 35 9.47 -1.98 0.95
N GLU A 36 9.95 -1.20 -0.01
CA GLU A 36 9.56 -1.29 -1.42
C GLU A 36 10.56 -2.18 -2.17
N THR A 37 10.05 -3.16 -2.91
CA THR A 37 10.81 -3.95 -3.87
C THR A 37 10.25 -3.73 -5.27
N PRO A 38 10.98 -4.06 -6.35
CA PRO A 38 10.46 -3.96 -7.70
C PRO A 38 9.20 -4.80 -7.96
N LEU A 39 8.91 -5.79 -7.10
CA LEU A 39 7.80 -6.73 -7.26
C LEU A 39 6.64 -6.46 -6.28
N SER A 40 6.95 -6.02 -5.06
CA SER A 40 5.96 -5.88 -3.98
C SER A 40 6.30 -4.74 -3.02
N THR A 41 5.30 -4.25 -2.31
CA THR A 41 5.47 -3.27 -1.23
C THR A 41 5.09 -3.91 0.09
N GLN A 42 6.01 -3.91 1.04
CA GLN A 42 5.80 -4.45 2.37
C GLN A 42 5.57 -3.31 3.38
N LEU A 43 4.56 -3.47 4.22
CA LEU A 43 4.13 -2.53 5.23
C LEU A 43 4.21 -3.17 6.61
N TYR A 44 4.83 -2.47 7.55
CA TYR A 44 4.91 -2.89 8.94
C TYR A 44 4.39 -1.79 9.86
N GLY A 45 3.47 -2.15 10.76
CA GLY A 45 2.85 -1.20 11.67
C GLY A 45 1.70 -1.78 12.51
N PRO A 46 1.01 -0.93 13.28
CA PRO A 46 -0.13 -1.34 14.09
C PRO A 46 -1.32 -1.80 13.23
N TYR A 47 -1.94 -2.93 13.60
CA TYR A 47 -3.12 -3.48 12.94
C TYR A 47 -4.27 -2.48 12.84
N ASP A 48 -4.54 -1.77 13.94
CA ASP A 48 -5.63 -0.81 14.06
C ASP A 48 -5.48 0.40 13.13
N THR A 49 -4.28 0.67 12.63
CA THR A 49 -4.01 1.78 11.69
C THR A 49 -3.83 1.30 10.25
N LEU A 50 -3.19 0.13 10.03
CA LEU A 50 -2.97 -0.44 8.69
C LEU A 50 -4.27 -0.90 8.02
N MET A 51 -5.11 -1.67 8.72
CA MET A 51 -6.32 -2.25 8.14
C MET A 51 -7.36 -1.20 7.67
N PRO A 52 -7.67 -0.14 8.43
CA PRO A 52 -8.55 0.91 7.94
C PRO A 52 -7.91 1.79 6.86
N PHE A 53 -6.57 1.88 6.81
CA PHE A 53 -5.87 2.61 5.73
C PHE A 53 -6.13 1.95 4.38
N ASP A 54 -5.99 0.62 4.28
CA ASP A 54 -6.29 -0.14 3.06
C ASP A 54 -7.77 -0.05 2.68
N ARG A 55 -8.69 -0.05 3.66
CA ARG A 55 -10.14 -0.02 3.39
C ARG A 55 -10.66 1.35 2.92
N ASN A 56 -10.08 2.43 3.42
CA ASN A 56 -10.60 3.79 3.18
C ASN A 56 -9.86 4.54 2.06
N ASN A 57 -8.72 4.01 1.58
CA ASN A 57 -8.03 4.62 0.45
C ASN A 57 -8.79 4.35 -0.87
N LYS A 58 -9.39 5.39 -1.44
CA LYS A 58 -10.10 5.32 -2.74
C LYS A 58 -9.19 4.98 -3.93
N ASN A 59 -7.87 4.97 -3.71
CA ASN A 59 -6.87 4.58 -4.70
C ASN A 59 -6.44 3.11 -4.64
N CYS A 60 -7.06 2.28 -3.77
CA CYS A 60 -6.84 0.83 -3.79
C CYS A 60 -7.22 0.29 -5.19
N PRO A 61 -6.25 -0.24 -5.98
CA PRO A 61 -6.47 -0.60 -7.38
C PRO A 61 -7.48 -1.72 -7.59
#